data_AF-A0A3M3BE54-F1
#
_entry.id   AF-A0A3M3BE54-F1
#
_cell.length_a   1.000
_cell.length_b   1.000
_cell.length_c   1.000
_cell.angle_alpha   90.00
_cell.angle_beta   90.00
_cell.angle_gamma   90.00
#
_symmetry.space_group_name_H-M   'P 1'
#
loop_
_entity.id
_entity.type
_entity.pdbx_description
1 polymer ?
#
loop_
_entity_poly.entity_id
_entity_poly.type
_entity_poly.pdbx_seq_one_letter_code
_entity_poly.pdbx_strand_id
1 'polypeptide(L)'
;RGAKVIAFARELLDTSAPLANGSHSDANRYRIEDGELRITLADGSQTLLQHPEKYVGFTGEPDQPQAILLKNHGLHIEIQFDPQHPVGKTDAAGIKDLLLESALSTIVDCEDSVAAVDA
;
A
#
# COMPACT_ATOMS: atom_id res chain seq x y z
N ARG A 1 8.04 -0.65 18.13
CA ARG A 1 6.96 0.19 17.54
C ARG A 1 6.89 -0.02 16.03
N GLY A 2 7.95 0.29 15.26
CA GLY A 2 7.98 0.12 13.79
C GLY A 2 7.54 -1.26 13.29
N ALA A 3 8.15 -2.35 13.78
CA ALA A 3 7.75 -3.71 13.38
C ALA A 3 6.26 -4.04 13.61
N LYS A 4 5.65 -3.50 14.68
CA LYS A 4 4.20 -3.67 14.93
C LYS A 4 3.36 -2.89 13.91
N VAL A 5 3.81 -1.71 13.51
CA VAL A 5 3.14 -0.90 12.46
C VAL A 5 3.24 -1.60 11.11
N ILE A 6 4.41 -2.16 10.77
CA ILE A 6 4.59 -2.94 9.53
C ILE A 6 3.67 -4.16 9.52
N ALA A 7 3.63 -4.94 10.62
CA ALA A 7 2.74 -6.10 10.71
C ALA A 7 1.26 -5.71 10.52
N PHE A 8 0.81 -4.64 11.17
CA PHE A 8 -0.55 -4.13 11.00
C PHE A 8 -0.82 -3.67 9.55
N ALA A 9 0.13 -3.00 8.92
CA ALA A 9 0.03 -2.58 7.52
C ALA A 9 -0.09 -3.78 6.56
N ARG A 10 0.65 -4.86 6.82
CA ARG A 10 0.55 -6.12 6.04
C ARG A 10 -0.82 -6.79 6.23
N GLU A 11 -1.32 -6.84 7.45
CA GLU A 11 -2.66 -7.38 7.76
C GLU A 11 -3.79 -6.54 7.09
N LEU A 12 -3.61 -5.22 7.03
CA LEU A 12 -4.52 -4.34 6.29
C LEU A 12 -4.53 -4.69 4.79
N LEU A 13 -3.38 -4.98 4.20
CA LEU A 13 -3.29 -5.42 2.80
C LEU A 13 -3.94 -6.78 2.59
N ASP A 14 -3.72 -7.76 3.47
CA ASP A 14 -4.38 -9.06 3.40
C ASP A 14 -5.91 -8.94 3.44
N THR A 15 -6.43 -7.99 4.22
CA THR A 15 -7.88 -7.74 4.31
C THR A 15 -8.41 -6.95 3.11
N SER A 16 -7.64 -5.98 2.62
CA SER A 16 -8.10 -5.04 1.59
C SER A 16 -7.87 -5.52 0.16
N ALA A 17 -6.79 -6.27 -0.07
CA ALA A 17 -6.35 -6.80 -1.35
C ALA A 17 -5.69 -8.18 -1.15
N PRO A 18 -6.46 -9.20 -0.71
CA PRO A 18 -5.92 -10.53 -0.40
C PRO A 18 -5.16 -11.14 -1.58
N LEU A 19 -4.11 -11.88 -1.26
CA LEU A 19 -3.40 -12.72 -2.23
C LEU A 19 -4.20 -14.00 -2.50
N ALA A 20 -4.09 -14.55 -3.71
CA ALA A 20 -4.73 -15.81 -4.07
C ALA A 20 -4.18 -16.98 -3.22
N ASN A 21 -2.90 -16.90 -2.87
CA ASN A 21 -2.20 -17.80 -1.97
C ASN A 21 -1.19 -17.01 -1.13
N GLY A 22 -1.03 -17.36 0.14
CA GLY A 22 -0.09 -16.73 1.07
C GLY A 22 -0.60 -15.42 1.67
N SER A 23 0.30 -14.66 2.28
CA SER A 23 0.02 -13.36 2.92
C SER A 23 1.01 -12.30 2.43
N HIS A 24 0.58 -11.04 2.45
CA HIS A 24 1.46 -9.90 2.26
C HIS A 24 2.58 -9.86 3.31
N SER A 25 2.45 -10.48 4.49
CA SER A 25 3.53 -10.57 5.48
C SER A 25 4.75 -11.32 4.95
N ASP A 26 4.54 -12.26 4.04
CA ASP A 26 5.58 -13.12 3.47
C ASP A 26 6.07 -12.62 2.11
N ALA A 27 5.59 -11.45 1.66
CA ALA A 27 5.98 -10.91 0.37
C ALA A 27 7.42 -10.36 0.40
N ASN A 28 8.23 -10.82 -0.55
CA ASN A 28 9.62 -10.39 -0.75
C ASN A 28 9.81 -9.50 -1.98
N ARG A 29 8.91 -9.57 -2.96
CA ARG A 29 9.00 -8.73 -4.17
C ARG A 29 7.62 -8.53 -4.80
N TYR A 30 7.39 -7.32 -5.29
CA TYR A 30 6.26 -6.97 -6.12
C TYR A 30 6.77 -6.57 -7.51
N ARG A 31 6.09 -7.02 -8.57
CA ARG A 31 6.37 -6.61 -9.95
C ARG A 31 5.11 -6.65 -10.80
N ILE A 32 5.13 -5.94 -11.91
CA ILE A 32 4.09 -6.01 -12.94
C ILE A 32 4.61 -6.89 -14.07
N GLU A 33 3.87 -7.95 -14.39
CA GLU A 33 4.20 -8.91 -15.44
C GLU A 33 2.92 -9.22 -16.22
N ASP A 34 2.99 -9.09 -17.55
CA ASP A 34 1.84 -9.27 -18.46
C ASP A 34 0.59 -8.43 -18.09
N GLY A 35 0.81 -7.27 -17.46
CA GLY A 35 -0.25 -6.37 -17.02
C GLY A 35 -0.88 -6.72 -15.66
N GLU A 36 -0.40 -7.75 -14.99
CA GLU A 36 -0.88 -8.19 -13.68
C GLU A 36 0.13 -7.91 -12.57
N LEU A 37 -0.39 -7.70 -11.35
CA LEU A 37 0.45 -7.60 -10.16
C LEU A 37 0.87 -9.00 -9.69
N ARG A 38 2.17 -9.29 -9.77
CA ARG A 38 2.77 -10.53 -9.29
C ARG A 38 3.58 -10.31 -8.03
N ILE A 39 3.36 -11.17 -7.04
CA ILE A 39 4.02 -11.13 -5.74
C ILE A 39 4.86 -12.40 -5.58
N THR A 40 6.15 -12.24 -5.29
CA THR A 40 7.02 -13.36 -4.89
C THR A 40 7.04 -13.44 -3.37
N LEU A 41 6.74 -14.61 -2.82
CA LEU A 41 6.72 -14.89 -1.39
C LEU A 41 8.10 -15.35 -0.89
N ALA A 42 8.25 -15.43 0.44
CA ALA A 42 9.50 -15.77 1.10
C ALA A 42 10.02 -17.18 0.78
N ASP A 43 9.12 -18.11 0.44
CA ASP A 43 9.46 -19.46 -0.02
C ASP A 43 9.85 -19.53 -1.50
N GLY A 44 9.84 -18.39 -2.21
CA GLY A 44 10.14 -18.28 -3.63
C GLY A 44 8.95 -18.59 -4.55
N SER A 45 7.81 -18.99 -4.00
CA SER A 45 6.58 -19.15 -4.77
C SER A 45 6.06 -17.80 -5.26
N GLN A 46 5.26 -17.84 -6.32
CA GLN A 46 4.65 -16.65 -6.90
C GLN A 46 3.13 -16.73 -6.81
N THR A 47 2.53 -15.61 -6.51
CA THR A 47 1.08 -15.46 -6.34
C THR A 47 0.61 -14.17 -6.99
N LEU A 48 -0.71 -14.07 -7.14
CA LEU A 48 -1.42 -12.90 -7.65
C LEU A 48 -2.36 -12.39 -6.56
N LEU A 49 -3.04 -11.27 -6.81
CA LEU A 49 -4.21 -10.92 -6.01
C LEU A 49 -5.31 -11.96 -6.22
N GLN A 50 -6.04 -12.30 -5.16
CA GLN A 50 -7.26 -13.10 -5.23
C GLN A 50 -8.32 -12.41 -6.11
N HIS A 51 -8.30 -11.08 -6.10
CA HIS A 51 -9.19 -10.19 -6.85
C HIS A 51 -8.34 -9.26 -7.72
N PRO A 52 -8.00 -9.67 -8.97
CA PRO A 52 -7.13 -8.90 -9.85
C PRO A 52 -7.61 -7.46 -10.11
N GLU A 53 -8.92 -7.23 -10.10
CA GLU A 53 -9.54 -5.92 -10.29
C GLU A 53 -9.21 -4.89 -9.20
N LYS A 54 -8.66 -5.34 -8.05
CA LYS A 54 -8.18 -4.45 -6.99
C LYS A 54 -6.87 -3.77 -7.38
N TYR A 55 -6.12 -4.30 -8.34
CA TYR A 55 -4.96 -3.63 -8.91
C TYR A 55 -5.42 -2.54 -9.88
N VAL A 56 -4.92 -1.31 -9.68
CA VAL A 56 -5.28 -0.14 -10.51
C VAL A 56 -4.12 0.30 -11.38
N GLY A 57 -2.89 0.24 -10.88
CA GLY A 57 -1.72 0.70 -11.61
C GLY A 57 -0.46 0.76 -10.75
N PHE A 58 0.59 1.36 -11.29
CA PHE A 58 1.89 1.48 -10.64
C PHE A 58 2.65 2.71 -11.16
N THR A 59 3.72 3.08 -10.47
CA THR A 59 4.69 4.07 -10.92
C THR A 59 6.10 3.48 -10.93
N GLY A 60 6.99 4.06 -11.74
CA GLY A 60 8.35 3.55 -11.93
C GLY A 60 8.40 2.39 -12.94
N GLU A 61 9.36 1.48 -12.76
CA GLU A 61 9.59 0.37 -13.68
C GLU A 61 8.76 -0.87 -13.30
N PRO A 62 8.17 -1.61 -14.26
CA PRO A 62 7.36 -2.79 -13.98
C PRO A 62 8.06 -3.84 -13.09
N ASP A 63 9.36 -4.06 -13.30
CA ASP A 63 10.14 -5.04 -12.56
C ASP A 63 10.46 -4.62 -11.11
N GLN A 64 10.50 -3.32 -10.86
CA GLN A 64 10.83 -2.71 -9.56
C GLN A 64 9.99 -1.43 -9.40
N PRO A 65 8.68 -1.57 -9.14
CA PRO A 65 7.80 -0.43 -9.06
C PRO A 65 8.18 0.45 -7.87
N GLN A 66 8.11 1.76 -8.04
CA GLN A 66 8.28 2.71 -6.95
C GLN A 66 7.02 2.78 -6.09
N ALA A 67 5.85 2.62 -6.72
CA ALA A 67 4.59 2.47 -6.02
C ALA A 67 3.63 1.57 -6.78
N ILE A 68 2.73 0.91 -6.06
CA ILE A 68 1.60 0.16 -6.59
C ILE A 68 0.32 0.74 -6.04
N LEU A 69 -0.64 1.03 -6.92
CA LEU A 69 -1.95 1.54 -6.57
C LEU A 69 -2.97 0.41 -6.55
N LEU A 70 -3.61 0.24 -5.41
CA LEU A 70 -4.70 -0.69 -5.17
C LEU A 70 -6.00 0.07 -4.89
N LYS A 71 -7.14 -0.59 -5.08
CA LYS A 71 -8.46 -0.06 -4.75
C LYS A 71 -9.31 -1.08 -4.02
N ASN A 72 -9.91 -0.67 -2.92
CA ASN A 72 -10.86 -1.46 -2.14
C ASN A 72 -12.04 -0.60 -1.72
N HIS A 73 -13.27 -1.07 -1.98
CA HIS A 73 -14.52 -0.34 -1.67
C HIS A 73 -14.54 1.13 -2.14
N GLY A 74 -13.94 1.42 -3.29
CA GLY A 74 -13.91 2.77 -3.85
C GLY A 74 -12.72 3.63 -3.41
N LEU A 75 -12.00 3.24 -2.35
CA LEU A 75 -10.86 3.96 -1.79
C LEU A 75 -9.54 3.36 -2.26
N HIS A 76 -8.53 4.20 -2.44
CA HIS A 76 -7.20 3.79 -2.88
C HIS A 76 -6.22 3.55 -1.73
N ILE A 77 -5.32 2.59 -1.96
CA ILE A 77 -4.17 2.29 -1.11
C ILE A 77 -2.94 2.27 -2.02
N GLU A 78 -1.96 3.12 -1.77
CA GLU A 78 -0.69 3.12 -2.49
C GLU A 78 0.39 2.46 -1.63
N ILE A 79 0.93 1.35 -2.12
CA ILE A 79 2.09 0.68 -1.54
C ILE A 79 3.34 1.34 -2.09
N GLN A 80 4.17 1.92 -1.22
CA GLN A 80 5.37 2.64 -1.64
C GLN A 80 6.65 1.87 -1.32
N PHE A 81 7.55 1.80 -2.29
CA PHE A 81 8.80 1.06 -2.19
C PHE A 81 10.01 2.00 -2.19
N ASP A 82 10.93 1.79 -1.27
CA ASP A 82 12.25 2.41 -1.25
C ASP A 82 13.18 1.60 -0.35
N PRO A 83 13.97 0.67 -0.90
CA PRO A 83 14.91 -0.14 -0.13
C PRO A 83 16.04 0.67 0.53
N GLN A 84 16.22 1.95 0.18
CA GLN A 84 17.22 2.82 0.79
C GLN A 84 16.65 3.63 1.97
N HIS A 85 15.32 3.76 2.06
CA HIS A 85 14.61 4.43 3.15
C HIS A 85 14.83 3.71 4.49
N PRO A 86 14.93 4.42 5.64
CA PRO A 86 15.12 3.78 6.94
C PRO A 86 14.09 2.70 7.29
N VAL A 87 12.83 2.86 6.85
CA VAL A 87 11.78 1.83 7.02
C VAL A 87 11.90 0.72 5.98
N GLY A 88 12.07 1.07 4.70
CA GLY A 88 12.16 0.08 3.62
C GLY A 88 13.35 -0.87 3.76
N LYS A 89 14.47 -0.40 4.33
CA LYS A 89 15.61 -1.26 4.71
C LYS A 89 15.26 -2.37 5.71
N THR A 90 14.19 -2.20 6.47
CA THR A 90 13.73 -3.17 7.49
C THR A 90 12.59 -4.06 7.01
N ASP A 91 12.06 -3.80 5.81
CA ASP A 91 10.99 -4.57 5.19
C ASP A 91 11.56 -5.47 4.09
N ALA A 92 11.12 -6.74 4.04
CA ALA A 92 11.68 -7.72 3.12
C ALA A 92 11.41 -7.41 1.64
N ALA A 93 10.31 -6.72 1.34
CA ALA A 93 9.97 -6.26 -0.01
C ALA A 93 10.39 -4.81 -0.29
N GLY A 94 11.05 -4.14 0.66
CA GLY A 94 11.42 -2.74 0.55
C GLY A 94 10.26 -1.76 0.70
N ILE A 95 9.13 -2.16 1.29
CA ILE A 95 8.01 -1.25 1.55
C ILE A 95 8.44 -0.20 2.56
N LYS A 96 8.35 1.07 2.18
CA LYS A 96 8.62 2.20 3.08
C LYS A 96 7.36 2.74 3.75
N ASP A 97 6.19 2.65 3.08
CA ASP A 97 4.94 3.22 3.57
C ASP A 97 3.71 2.67 2.84
N LEU A 98 2.53 2.83 3.46
CA LEU A 98 1.21 2.66 2.85
C LEU A 98 0.44 3.99 2.90
N LEU A 99 0.26 4.63 1.75
CA LEU A 99 -0.50 5.86 1.65
C LEU A 99 -1.98 5.55 1.39
N LEU A 100 -2.84 5.94 2.32
CA LEU A 100 -4.29 5.70 2.26
C LEU A 100 -5.04 6.93 1.78
N GLU A 101 -5.89 6.77 0.77
CA GLU A 101 -6.90 7.76 0.47
C GLU A 101 -7.86 7.90 1.66
N SER A 102 -7.94 9.11 2.22
CA SER A 102 -8.54 9.32 3.54
C SER A 102 -9.55 10.47 3.55
N ALA A 103 -9.14 11.70 3.85
CA ALA A 103 -10.03 12.85 3.96
C ALA A 103 -10.58 13.30 2.59
N LEU A 104 -11.56 12.56 2.06
CA LEU A 104 -12.17 12.79 0.74
C LEU A 104 -12.77 14.19 0.59
N SER A 105 -13.32 14.70 1.69
CA SER A 105 -13.81 16.05 1.80
C SER A 105 -13.32 16.66 3.11
N THR A 106 -13.00 17.94 3.08
CA THR A 106 -12.71 18.73 4.27
C THR A 106 -13.70 19.87 4.32
N ILE A 107 -14.45 19.96 5.42
CA ILE A 107 -15.29 21.12 5.70
C ILE A 107 -14.39 22.18 6.30
N VAL A 108 -14.30 23.34 5.65
CA VAL A 108 -13.62 24.51 6.19
C VAL A 108 -14.62 25.20 7.12
N ASP A 109 -14.41 25.03 8.41
CA ASP A 109 -15.30 25.58 9.42
C ASP A 109 -14.87 27.01 9.79
N CYS A 110 -15.82 27.94 9.71
CA CYS A 110 -15.68 29.34 10.10
C CYS A 110 -16.67 29.73 11.20
N GLU A 111 -17.29 28.75 11.85
CA GLU A 111 -18.35 28.94 12.83
C GLU A 111 -17.84 28.59 14.23
N ASP A 112 -17.86 27.31 14.60
CA ASP A 112 -17.76 26.90 16.00
C ASP A 112 -16.35 26.42 16.41
N SER A 113 -15.49 26.08 15.44
CA SER A 113 -14.09 25.71 15.70
C SER A 113 -13.08 26.86 15.58
N VAL A 114 -13.56 28.11 15.41
CA VAL A 114 -12.71 29.30 15.26
C VAL A 114 -13.05 30.39 16.27
N ALA A 115 -12.06 31.24 16.57
CA ALA A 115 -12.26 32.53 17.22
C ALA A 115 -11.85 33.63 16.25
N ALA A 116 -12.82 34.25 15.57
CA ALA A 116 -12.62 35.40 14.69
C ALA A 116 -13.11 36.68 15.42
N VAL A 117 -12.17 37.54 15.83
CA VAL A 117 -12.44 38.63 16.80
C VAL A 117 -12.24 40.04 16.23
N ASP A 118 -11.88 40.16 14.96
CA ASP A 118 -11.67 41.41 14.23
C ASP A 118 -11.88 41.21 12.71
N ALA A 119 -11.57 42.24 11.91
CA ALA A 119 -11.76 42.32 10.46
C ALA A 119 -10.43 42.43 9.70
#